data_AF-V4R5E3-F1
#
_entry.id   AF-V4R5E3-F1
#
_cell.length_a   1.000
_cell.length_b   1.000
_cell.length_c   1.000
_cell.angle_alpha   90.00
_cell.angle_beta   90.00
_cell.angle_gamma   90.00
#
_symmetry.space_group_name_H-M   'P 1'
#
loop_
_entity.id
_entity.type
_entity.pdbx_description
1 polymer ?
#
loop_
_entity_poly.entity_id
_entity_poly.type
_entity_poly.pdbx_seq_one_letter_code
_entity_poly.pdbx_strand_id
1 'polypeptide(L)'
;MTFREGLLRARGQIAFILALAISIAVIVRLEHLGTQAHVEARVEERLAELSDTSAATRDLVRKALRRAEAAQGASPYDPAGAAALATSLAAGRLSATIDPEEARRRIEPLLPTLMGDDSAGSLAALSAVALAFPGLLPEPEAAVD
;
A
#
# COMPACT_ATOMS: atom_id res chain seq x y z
N MET A 1 -2.76 -25.08 71.16
CA MET A 1 -3.54 -24.93 69.90
C MET A 1 -3.79 -26.32 69.35
N THR A 2 -5.03 -26.69 69.12
CA THR A 2 -5.36 -28.05 68.68
C THR A 2 -5.27 -28.18 67.15
N PHE A 3 -4.87 -29.36 66.66
CA PHE A 3 -4.72 -29.64 65.22
C PHE A 3 -5.98 -29.31 64.40
N ARG A 4 -7.18 -29.43 65.00
CA ARG A 4 -8.46 -29.06 64.38
C ARG A 4 -8.60 -27.56 64.10
N GLU A 5 -8.14 -26.70 65.01
CA GLU A 5 -8.17 -25.24 64.81
C GLU A 5 -7.18 -24.80 63.73
N GLY A 6 -6.01 -25.44 63.66
CA GLY A 6 -5.04 -25.23 62.59
C GLY A 6 -5.57 -25.63 61.21
N LEU A 7 -6.30 -26.75 61.12
CA LEU A 7 -6.88 -27.24 59.88
C LEU A 7 -8.03 -26.36 59.36
N LEU A 8 -8.87 -25.83 60.26
CA LEU A 8 -9.94 -24.88 59.92
C LEU A 8 -9.37 -23.55 59.43
N ARG A 9 -8.32 -23.03 60.07
CA ARG A 9 -7.63 -21.80 59.65
C ARG A 9 -6.93 -21.95 58.30
N ALA A 10 -6.30 -23.11 58.06
CA ALA A 10 -5.68 -23.44 56.78
C ALA A 10 -6.70 -23.50 55.63
N ARG A 11 -7.89 -24.07 55.86
CA ARG A 11 -8.98 -24.10 54.87
C ARG A 11 -9.47 -22.71 54.50
N GLY A 12 -9.59 -21.81 55.47
CA GLY A 12 -9.96 -20.42 55.23
C GLY A 12 -8.91 -19.68 54.37
N GLN A 13 -7.62 -19.91 54.64
CA GLN A 13 -6.53 -19.33 53.85
C GLN A 13 -6.47 -19.88 52.43
N ILE A 14 -6.67 -21.19 52.25
CA ILE A 14 -6.72 -21.81 50.91
C ILE A 14 -7.89 -21.23 50.11
N ALA A 15 -9.08 -21.15 50.70
CA ALA A 15 -10.26 -20.57 50.04
C ALA A 15 -10.03 -19.10 49.64
N PHE A 16 -9.37 -18.32 50.52
CA PHE A 16 -9.02 -16.93 50.23
C PHE A 16 -8.02 -16.80 49.07
N ILE A 17 -6.96 -17.61 49.06
CA ILE A 17 -5.97 -17.60 47.96
C ILE A 17 -6.63 -18.00 46.64
N LEU A 18 -7.52 -18.99 46.66
CA LEU A 18 -8.26 -19.41 45.46
C LEU A 18 -9.17 -18.30 44.94
N ALA A 19 -9.92 -17.64 45.84
CA ALA A 19 -10.77 -16.52 45.46
C ALA A 19 -9.96 -15.34 44.89
N LEU A 20 -8.80 -15.05 45.48
CA LEU A 20 -7.90 -14.01 44.99
C LEU A 20 -7.35 -14.34 43.60
N ALA A 21 -6.91 -15.58 43.38
CA ALA A 21 -6.39 -16.02 42.08
C ALA A 21 -7.45 -15.95 40.98
N ILE A 22 -8.69 -16.35 41.28
CA ILE A 22 -9.82 -16.24 40.34
C ILE A 22 -10.12 -14.77 40.04
N SER A 23 -10.14 -13.90 41.05
CA SER A 23 -10.38 -12.46 40.87
C SER A 23 -9.32 -11.83 39.96
N ILE A 24 -8.03 -12.12 40.18
CA ILE A 24 -6.94 -11.64 39.34
C ILE A 24 -7.10 -12.14 37.90
N ALA A 25 -7.40 -13.43 37.71
CA ALA A 25 -7.60 -14.00 36.38
C ALA A 25 -8.77 -13.33 35.63
N VAL A 26 -9.86 -13.01 36.32
CA VAL A 26 -11.01 -12.28 35.75
C VAL A 26 -10.63 -10.86 35.35
N ILE A 27 -9.92 -10.12 36.21
CA ILE A 27 -9.46 -8.75 35.91
C ILE A 27 -8.56 -8.73 34.68
N VAL A 28 -7.53 -9.59 34.66
CA VAL A 28 -6.61 -9.71 33.53
C VAL A 28 -7.36 -10.08 32.24
N ARG A 29 -8.35 -10.98 32.33
CA ARG A 29 -9.15 -11.37 31.16
C ARG A 29 -10.00 -10.22 30.63
N LEU A 30 -10.61 -9.42 31.50
CA LEU A 30 -11.41 -8.25 31.10
C LEU A 30 -10.54 -7.14 30.49
N GLU A 31 -9.37 -6.88 31.06
CA GLU A 31 -8.41 -5.92 30.48
C GLU A 31 -7.90 -6.35 29.11
N HIS A 32 -7.63 -7.65 28.93
CA HIS A 32 -7.21 -8.20 27.64
C HIS A 32 -8.29 -8.02 26.56
N LEU A 33 -9.56 -8.32 26.89
CA LEU A 33 -10.69 -8.10 25.97
C LEU A 33 -10.87 -6.62 25.62
N GLY A 34 -10.76 -5.72 26.61
CA GLY A 34 -10.83 -4.28 26.37
C GLY A 34 -9.70 -3.77 25.47
N THR A 35 -8.49 -4.31 25.65
CA THR A 35 -7.32 -3.94 24.84
C THR A 35 -7.46 -4.43 23.40
N GLN A 36 -7.94 -5.66 23.20
CA GLN A 36 -8.19 -6.21 21.86
C GLN A 36 -9.22 -5.38 21.09
N ALA A 37 -10.35 -5.06 21.71
CA ALA A 37 -11.40 -4.26 21.08
C ALA A 37 -10.90 -2.85 20.67
N HIS A 38 -10.04 -2.22 21.48
CA HIS A 38 -9.48 -0.91 21.15
C HIS A 38 -8.46 -0.98 20.00
N VAL A 39 -7.68 -2.05 19.92
CA VAL A 39 -6.73 -2.28 18.83
C VAL A 39 -7.48 -2.55 17.52
N GLU A 40 -8.51 -3.40 17.55
CA GLU A 40 -9.34 -3.71 16.37
C GLU A 40 -9.99 -2.45 15.80
N ALA A 41 -10.61 -1.61 16.65
CA ALA A 41 -11.21 -0.36 16.22
C ALA A 41 -10.21 0.60 15.55
N ARG A 42 -8.98 0.72 16.09
CA ARG A 42 -7.93 1.55 15.46
C ARG A 42 -7.45 0.97 14.13
N VAL A 43 -7.37 -0.35 13.99
CA VAL A 43 -6.97 -0.99 12.75
C VAL A 43 -8.04 -0.78 11.67
N GLU A 44 -9.32 -0.92 12.01
CA GLU A 44 -10.43 -0.65 11.09
C GLU A 44 -10.46 0.81 10.63
N GLU A 45 -10.30 1.76 11.55
CA GLU A 45 -10.22 3.20 11.23
C GLU A 45 -9.05 3.49 10.27
N ARG A 46 -7.86 2.95 10.54
CA ARG A 46 -6.68 3.13 9.68
C ARG A 46 -6.83 2.43 8.33
N LEU A 47 -7.44 1.25 8.29
CA LEU A 47 -7.71 0.55 7.05
C LEU A 47 -8.72 1.32 6.19
N ALA A 48 -9.74 1.93 6.80
CA ALA A 48 -10.69 2.80 6.10
C ALA A 48 -9.97 4.03 5.52
N GLU A 49 -9.15 4.72 6.30
CA GLU A 49 -8.37 5.89 5.86
C GLU A 49 -7.41 5.55 4.71
N LEU A 50 -6.69 4.43 4.80
CA LEU A 50 -5.79 3.95 3.74
C LEU A 50 -6.58 3.55 2.48
N SER A 51 -7.74 2.94 2.65
CA SER A 51 -8.61 2.55 1.54
C SER A 51 -9.17 3.77 0.79
N ASP A 52 -9.61 4.79 1.52
CA ASP A 52 -10.11 6.05 0.96
C ASP A 52 -9.00 6.81 0.23
N THR A 53 -7.81 6.90 0.83
CA THR A 53 -6.64 7.53 0.21
C THR A 53 -6.22 6.79 -1.07
N SER A 54 -6.26 5.45 -1.05
CA SER A 54 -6.01 4.62 -2.23
C SER A 54 -7.06 4.84 -3.31
N ALA A 55 -8.35 4.94 -2.94
CA ALA A 55 -9.43 5.20 -3.90
C ALA A 55 -9.29 6.58 -4.55
N ALA A 56 -9.00 7.63 -3.77
CA ALA A 56 -8.75 8.98 -4.26
C ALA A 56 -7.55 9.02 -5.22
N THR A 57 -6.45 8.36 -4.86
CA THR A 57 -5.25 8.27 -5.71
C THR A 57 -5.58 7.59 -7.04
N ARG A 58 -6.29 6.45 -7.02
CA ARG A 58 -6.70 5.75 -8.24
C ARG A 58 -7.63 6.60 -9.11
N ASP A 59 -8.52 7.39 -8.52
CA ASP A 59 -9.37 8.31 -9.30
C ASP A 59 -8.58 9.44 -9.98
N LEU A 60 -7.61 10.03 -9.27
CA LEU A 60 -6.68 11.01 -9.85
C LEU A 60 -5.91 10.42 -11.02
N VAL A 61 -5.38 9.21 -10.86
CA VAL A 61 -4.66 8.50 -11.92
C VAL A 61 -5.55 8.23 -13.13
N ARG A 62 -6.80 7.78 -12.94
CA ARG A 62 -7.76 7.61 -14.06
C ARG A 62 -8.06 8.92 -14.78
N LYS A 63 -8.20 10.03 -14.04
CA LYS A 63 -8.42 11.36 -14.63
C LYS A 63 -7.20 11.83 -15.43
N ALA A 64 -6.00 11.66 -14.89
CA ALA A 64 -4.75 11.99 -15.58
C ALA A 64 -4.59 11.16 -16.86
N LEU A 65 -4.84 9.85 -16.79
CA LEU A 65 -4.76 8.95 -17.94
C LEU A 65 -5.70 9.39 -19.07
N ARG A 66 -6.98 9.64 -18.78
CA ARG A 66 -7.95 10.12 -19.80
C ARG A 66 -7.50 11.43 -20.46
N ARG A 67 -6.92 12.34 -19.67
CA ARG A 67 -6.41 13.61 -20.19
C ARG A 67 -5.20 13.40 -21.09
N ALA A 68 -4.29 12.51 -20.70
CA ALA A 68 -3.11 12.18 -21.49
C ALA A 68 -3.47 11.44 -22.77
N GLU A 69 -4.46 10.54 -22.74
CA GLU A 69 -5.02 9.88 -23.92
C GLU A 69 -5.61 10.89 -24.90
N ALA A 70 -6.38 11.88 -24.41
CA ALA A 70 -6.92 12.94 -25.24
C ALA A 70 -5.83 13.81 -25.88
N ALA A 71 -4.78 14.15 -25.12
CA ALA A 71 -3.65 14.91 -25.63
C ALA A 71 -2.88 14.12 -26.71
N GLN A 72 -2.60 12.85 -26.46
CA GLN A 72 -1.93 11.97 -27.43
C GLN A 72 -2.78 11.74 -28.68
N GLY A 73 -4.09 11.61 -28.53
CA GLY A 73 -5.01 11.47 -29.66
C GLY A 73 -5.09 12.73 -30.53
N ALA A 74 -4.91 13.92 -29.93
CA ALA A 74 -4.88 15.18 -30.67
C ALA A 74 -3.57 15.37 -31.47
N SER A 75 -2.44 14.94 -30.90
CA SER A 75 -1.13 15.02 -31.55
C SER A 75 -0.32 13.72 -31.35
N PRO A 76 -0.54 12.69 -32.19
CA PRO A 76 0.07 11.36 -31.99
C PRO A 76 1.60 11.30 -32.08
N TYR A 77 2.22 12.32 -32.67
CA TYR A 77 3.67 12.42 -32.86
C TYR A 77 4.32 13.47 -31.96
N ASP A 78 3.56 14.12 -31.08
CA ASP A 78 4.11 15.11 -30.15
C ASP A 78 4.74 14.39 -28.94
N PRO A 79 6.06 14.54 -28.71
CA PRO A 79 6.73 13.90 -27.59
C PRO A 79 6.16 14.34 -26.23
N ALA A 80 5.63 15.56 -26.11
CA ALA A 80 5.00 16.02 -24.87
C ALA A 80 3.73 15.21 -24.54
N GLY A 81 2.91 14.91 -25.55
CA GLY A 81 1.75 14.03 -25.42
C GLY A 81 2.15 12.61 -25.03
N ALA A 82 3.20 12.09 -25.69
CA ALA A 82 3.69 10.74 -25.43
C ALA A 82 4.23 10.62 -24.01
N ALA A 83 4.94 11.65 -23.53
CA ALA A 83 5.52 11.70 -22.19
C ALA A 83 4.43 11.73 -21.11
N ALA A 84 3.39 12.54 -21.32
CA ALA A 84 2.24 12.60 -20.43
C ALA A 84 1.50 11.25 -20.35
N LEU A 85 1.33 10.57 -21.49
CA LEU A 85 0.66 9.28 -21.55
C LEU A 85 1.49 8.17 -20.91
N ALA A 86 2.78 8.08 -21.22
CA ALA A 86 3.68 7.09 -20.63
C ALA A 86 3.78 7.25 -19.10
N THR A 87 3.88 8.49 -18.60
CA THR A 87 3.89 8.78 -17.17
C THR A 87 2.57 8.36 -16.50
N SER A 88 1.44 8.64 -17.15
CA SER A 88 0.11 8.27 -16.63
C SER A 88 -0.10 6.75 -16.62
N LEU A 89 0.42 6.02 -17.62
CA LEU A 89 0.38 4.56 -17.67
C LEU A 89 1.28 3.94 -16.59
N ALA A 90 2.48 4.48 -16.36
CA ALA A 90 3.36 4.08 -15.28
C ALA A 90 2.72 4.30 -13.89
N ALA A 91 2.09 5.45 -13.67
CA ALA A 91 1.32 5.71 -12.44
C ALA A 91 0.11 4.77 -12.32
N GLY A 92 -0.56 4.46 -13.43
CA GLY A 92 -1.64 3.46 -13.52
C GLY A 92 -1.21 2.07 -13.07
N ARG A 93 -0.02 1.64 -13.49
CA ARG A 93 0.60 0.38 -13.10
C ARG A 93 0.96 0.33 -11.62
N LEU A 94 1.60 1.38 -11.10
CA LEU A 94 2.06 1.46 -9.71
C LEU A 94 0.90 1.56 -8.71
N SER A 95 -0.20 2.20 -9.11
CA SER A 95 -1.42 2.31 -8.29
C SER A 95 -2.38 1.13 -8.44
N ALA A 96 -2.02 0.08 -9.19
CA ALA A 96 -2.89 -1.05 -9.54
C ALA A 96 -4.24 -0.62 -10.16
N THR A 97 -4.24 0.51 -10.87
CA THR A 97 -5.41 1.01 -11.61
C THR A 97 -5.53 0.34 -12.98
N ILE A 98 -4.39 -0.02 -13.58
CA ILE A 98 -4.28 -0.64 -14.90
C ILE A 98 -3.57 -1.99 -14.75
N ASP A 99 -4.04 -2.98 -15.50
CA ASP A 99 -3.37 -4.28 -15.61
C ASP A 99 -1.92 -4.11 -16.14
N PRO A 100 -0.94 -4.84 -15.59
CA PRO A 100 0.45 -4.71 -16.00
C PRO A 100 0.71 -4.99 -17.48
N GLU A 101 0.08 -6.01 -18.04
CA GLU A 101 0.29 -6.39 -19.45
C GLU A 101 -0.38 -5.37 -20.38
N GLU A 102 -1.55 -4.88 -20.00
CA GLU A 102 -2.20 -3.81 -20.75
C GLU A 102 -1.38 -2.51 -20.74
N ALA A 103 -0.88 -2.10 -19.57
CA ALA A 103 -0.07 -0.90 -19.47
C ALA A 103 1.24 -1.03 -20.28
N ARG A 104 1.86 -2.22 -20.26
CA ARG A 104 3.04 -2.53 -21.07
C ARG A 104 2.76 -2.40 -22.57
N ARG A 105 1.72 -3.08 -23.08
CA ARG A 105 1.32 -3.02 -24.50
C ARG A 105 1.09 -1.59 -24.98
N ARG A 106 0.59 -0.72 -24.10
CA ARG A 106 0.31 0.69 -24.42
C ARG A 106 1.53 1.60 -24.34
N ILE A 107 2.55 1.25 -23.55
CA ILE A 107 3.79 2.03 -23.44
C ILE A 107 4.76 1.70 -24.57
N GLU A 108 4.89 0.43 -24.96
CA GLU A 108 5.80 -0.01 -26.03
C GLU A 108 5.77 0.87 -27.30
N PRO A 109 4.61 1.22 -27.87
CA PRO A 109 4.57 2.08 -29.07
C PRO A 109 4.98 3.54 -28.82
N LEU A 110 5.00 4.00 -27.56
CA LEU A 110 5.40 5.36 -27.21
C LEU A 110 6.92 5.50 -27.04
N LEU A 111 7.62 4.40 -26.73
CA LEU A 111 9.05 4.42 -26.44
C LEU A 111 9.91 5.02 -27.57
N PRO A 112 9.70 4.72 -28.85
CA PRO A 112 10.51 5.32 -29.91
C PRO A 112 10.39 6.84 -29.97
N THR A 113 9.20 7.38 -29.71
CA THR A 113 8.96 8.84 -29.66
C THR A 113 9.67 9.47 -28.47
N LEU A 114 9.64 8.83 -27.31
CA LEU A 114 10.29 9.33 -26.09
C LEU A 114 11.81 9.23 -26.15
N MET A 115 12.34 8.15 -26.71
CA MET A 115 13.78 7.96 -26.86
C MET A 115 14.38 8.82 -27.97
N GLY A 116 13.58 9.26 -28.93
CA GLY A 116 13.99 10.19 -29.97
C GLY A 116 13.94 11.67 -29.56
N ASP A 117 13.52 11.96 -28.33
CA ASP A 117 13.36 13.32 -27.81
C ASP A 117 14.10 13.51 -26.48
N ASP A 118 15.06 14.43 -26.46
CA ASP A 118 15.89 14.74 -25.29
C ASP A 118 15.25 15.76 -24.34
N SER A 119 13.95 16.05 -24.50
CA SER A 119 13.29 16.99 -23.60
C SER A 119 13.23 16.44 -22.16
N ALA A 120 13.24 17.35 -21.19
CA ALA A 120 13.10 16.97 -19.78
C ALA A 120 11.81 16.17 -19.51
N GLY A 121 10.75 16.41 -20.29
CA GLY A 121 9.50 15.66 -20.20
C GLY A 121 9.67 14.20 -20.61
N SER A 122 10.36 13.95 -21.73
CA SER A 122 10.61 12.60 -22.23
C SER A 122 11.56 11.82 -21.32
N LEU A 123 12.62 12.44 -20.81
CA LEU A 123 13.52 11.83 -19.82
C LEU A 123 12.80 11.46 -18.51
N ALA A 124 11.93 12.33 -18.01
CA ALA A 124 11.12 12.05 -16.82
C ALA A 124 10.14 10.89 -17.07
N ALA A 125 9.51 10.86 -18.24
CA ALA A 125 8.62 9.77 -18.62
C ALA A 125 9.35 8.43 -18.73
N LEU A 126 10.53 8.40 -19.38
CA LEU A 126 11.37 7.20 -19.45
C LEU A 126 11.79 6.71 -18.06
N SER A 127 12.17 7.63 -17.16
CA SER A 127 12.50 7.27 -15.77
C SER A 127 11.30 6.65 -15.03
N ALA A 128 10.10 7.21 -15.20
CA ALA A 128 8.87 6.64 -14.64
C ALA A 128 8.55 5.26 -15.23
N VAL A 129 8.76 5.07 -16.52
CA VAL A 129 8.60 3.78 -17.20
C VAL A 129 9.60 2.75 -16.66
N ALA A 130 10.86 3.11 -16.47
CA ALA A 130 11.88 2.22 -15.91
C ALA A 130 11.49 1.69 -14.52
N LEU A 131 10.92 2.57 -13.68
CA LEU A 131 10.43 2.21 -12.34
C LEU A 131 9.22 1.27 -12.38
N ALA A 132 8.29 1.52 -13.31
CA ALA A 132 7.04 0.76 -13.39
C ALA A 132 7.16 -0.56 -14.17
N PHE A 133 8.12 -0.65 -15.10
CA PHE A 133 8.34 -1.79 -16.01
C PHE A 133 9.83 -2.15 -16.10
N PRO A 134 10.36 -2.88 -15.11
CA PRO A 134 11.75 -3.33 -15.14
C PRO A 134 12.05 -4.16 -16.40
N GLY A 135 13.14 -3.84 -17.09
CA GLY A 135 13.59 -4.53 -18.31
C GLY A 135 12.80 -4.18 -19.59
N LEU A 136 11.95 -3.15 -19.55
CA LEU A 136 11.24 -2.67 -20.74
C LEU A 136 12.10 -1.72 -21.60
N LEU A 137 12.95 -0.92 -20.95
CA LEU A 137 13.88 -0.05 -21.65
C LEU A 137 15.13 -0.84 -22.07
N PRO A 138 15.73 -0.51 -23.22
CA PRO A 138 17.04 -1.06 -23.56
C PRO A 138 18.04 -0.66 -22.48
N GLU A 139 18.90 -1.60 -22.11
CA GLU A 139 20.07 -1.30 -21.29
C GLU A 139 20.88 -0.20 -21.99
N PRO A 140 21.40 0.80 -21.25
CA PRO A 140 22.31 1.76 -21.84
C PRO A 140 23.47 0.98 -22.46
N GLU A 141 23.67 1.12 -23.77
CA GLU A 141 24.90 0.65 -24.41
C GLU A 141 26.04 1.24 -23.58
N ALA A 142 26.79 0.36 -22.91
CA ALA A 142 27.98 0.76 -22.20
C ALA A 142 28.80 1.59 -23.20
N ALA A 143 29.01 2.87 -22.90
CA ALA A 143 29.88 3.72 -23.67
C ALA A 143 31.26 3.03 -23.68
N VAL A 144 31.56 2.33 -24.76
CA VAL A 144 32.90 1.83 -25.05
C VAL A 144 33.65 3.04 -25.57
N ASP A 145 34.31 3.73 -24.64
CA ASP A 145 35.45 4.62 -24.95
C ASP A 145 36.64 3.79 -25.46
#